data_AF-G4TJF9-F1
#
_entry.id   AF-G4TJF9-F1
#
_cell.length_a   1.000
_cell.length_b   1.000
_cell.length_c   1.000
_cell.angle_alpha   90.00
_cell.angle_beta   90.00
_cell.angle_gamma   90.00
#
_symmetry.space_group_name_H-M   'P 1'
#
loop_
_entity.id
_entity.type
_entity.pdbx_description
1 polymer ?
#
loop_
_entity_poly.entity_id
_entity_poly.type
_entity_poly.pdbx_seq_one_letter_code
_entity_poly.pdbx_strand_id
1 'polypeptide(L)'
;MVSFPVAVIRLWYPTVQFTFKLYNPATKEVTWRSSSVSNFVTPPPGQDKRSCKSDTFSIVYRPSSSDPDHSENYTVTAKVSDDISVSLIVTRPNHAPSVKIGSLPKGGYTYFGTNMDNADGYVVHRFWPQTKVSGHITFGSAGGAAGSAGRIEQFTGFGMLVHAIQGMRPNLIARRWNFCWFTGHIPDSDKRVSAIMMEFTTTESHGRKKGGEGGVVVNVGCVSVGERVAATAETKWPDAPRIQNAPVISRATHLETVLDKDTGYMQPQKIEFSWQNVIAQDKEHKFKADLLLDVGFGEHSKGLIEKVDVLAEIPKVLKTIVHATGTKPYIYQWMQPNAVLHLHGPEGFFHRDKEIDVEGTAYVEASYVS
;
A
#
# COMPACT_ATOMS: atom_id res chain seq x y z
N MET A 1 6.14 -4.55 -7.52
CA MET A 1 5.82 -4.08 -6.16
C MET A 1 6.71 -4.84 -5.18
N VAL A 2 7.54 -4.15 -4.42
CA VAL A 2 8.29 -4.77 -3.32
C VAL A 2 7.62 -4.30 -2.03
N SER A 3 6.91 -5.21 -1.34
CA SER A 3 6.22 -4.93 -0.08
C SER A 3 6.91 -5.70 1.05
N PHE A 4 7.24 -5.01 2.14
CA PHE A 4 7.92 -5.59 3.31
C PHE A 4 6.98 -5.60 4.53
N PRO A 5 6.14 -6.62 4.72
CA PRO A 5 5.41 -6.78 5.97
C PRO A 5 6.33 -7.37 7.04
N VAL A 6 6.74 -6.56 8.03
CA VAL A 6 7.37 -7.08 9.26
C VAL A 6 6.26 -7.30 10.30
N ALA A 7 5.87 -8.55 10.49
CA ALA A 7 4.86 -8.92 11.50
C ALA A 7 5.53 -9.26 12.85
N VAL A 8 5.59 -8.30 13.78
CA VAL A 8 6.04 -8.57 15.15
C VAL A 8 4.86 -9.04 16.00
N ILE A 9 4.76 -10.35 16.25
CA ILE A 9 3.88 -10.92 17.26
C ILE A 9 4.63 -10.89 18.60
N ARG A 10 3.94 -10.55 19.72
CA ARG A 10 4.49 -10.55 21.08
C ARG A 10 4.90 -11.97 21.54
N LEU A 11 6.00 -12.47 20.99
CA LEU A 11 6.90 -13.43 21.63
C LEU A 11 8.08 -12.63 22.19
N TRP A 12 8.77 -13.19 23.18
CA TRP A 12 10.01 -12.63 23.74
C TRP A 12 11.11 -12.39 22.69
N TYR A 13 10.93 -12.92 21.47
CA TYR A 13 11.69 -12.60 20.26
C TYR A 13 10.73 -12.32 19.09
N PRO A 14 10.90 -11.22 18.32
CA PRO A 14 10.09 -10.96 17.14
C PRO A 14 10.36 -12.04 16.07
N THR A 15 9.31 -12.68 15.55
CA THR A 15 9.42 -13.44 14.30
C THR A 15 9.42 -12.45 13.16
N VAL A 16 10.48 -12.42 12.34
CA VAL A 16 10.56 -11.54 11.18
C VAL A 16 10.54 -12.38 9.92
N GLN A 17 9.65 -12.03 8.99
CA GLN A 17 9.58 -12.61 7.65
C GLN A 17 10.04 -11.55 6.66
N PHE A 18 10.79 -11.97 5.66
CA PHE A 18 11.10 -11.18 4.48
C PHE A 18 10.35 -11.76 3.30
N THR A 19 9.62 -10.91 2.60
CA THR A 19 8.78 -11.30 1.47
C THR A 19 9.18 -10.50 0.24
N PHE A 20 9.30 -11.20 -0.88
CA PHE A 20 9.64 -10.62 -2.17
C PHE A 20 8.65 -11.10 -3.21
N LYS A 21 8.08 -10.13 -3.93
CA LYS A 21 7.24 -10.37 -5.10
C LYS A 21 7.78 -9.61 -6.29
N LEU A 22 8.00 -10.32 -7.38
CA LEU A 22 8.24 -9.74 -8.69
C LEU A 22 7.12 -10.17 -9.62
N TYR A 23 6.52 -9.20 -10.30
CA TYR A 23 5.53 -9.45 -11.34
C TYR A 23 5.98 -8.75 -12.61
N ASN A 24 6.05 -9.49 -13.71
CA ASN A 24 6.32 -8.94 -15.02
C ASN A 24 5.01 -8.80 -15.79
N PRO A 25 4.51 -7.58 -16.07
CA PRO A 25 3.24 -7.40 -16.78
C PRO A 25 3.26 -7.86 -18.24
N ALA A 26 4.43 -7.90 -18.88
CA ALA A 26 4.56 -8.32 -20.27
C ALA A 26 4.46 -9.85 -20.41
N THR A 27 5.14 -10.60 -19.53
CA THR A 27 5.13 -12.07 -19.54
C THR A 27 4.06 -12.67 -18.63
N LYS A 28 3.47 -11.87 -17.75
CA LYS A 28 2.57 -12.26 -16.64
C LYS A 28 3.22 -13.21 -15.62
N GLU A 29 4.54 -13.34 -15.63
CA GLU A 29 5.26 -14.18 -14.68
C GLU A 29 5.25 -13.55 -13.29
N VAL A 30 5.01 -14.39 -12.28
CA VAL A 30 5.06 -14.03 -10.87
C VAL A 30 6.17 -14.84 -10.20
N THR A 31 7.12 -14.15 -9.57
CA THR A 31 8.10 -14.76 -8.66
C THR A 31 7.79 -14.32 -7.24
N TRP A 32 7.53 -15.29 -6.36
CA TRP A 32 7.31 -15.06 -4.94
C TRP A 32 8.35 -15.82 -4.11
N ARG A 33 8.84 -15.16 -3.06
CA ARG A 33 9.73 -15.75 -2.06
C ARG A 33 9.33 -15.21 -0.69
N SER A 34 9.23 -16.10 0.29
CA SER A 34 8.98 -15.77 1.69
C SER A 34 9.96 -16.57 2.55
N SER A 35 10.76 -15.88 3.36
CA SER A 35 11.77 -16.51 4.21
C SER A 35 11.77 -15.89 5.61
N SER A 36 11.94 -16.75 6.61
CA SER A 36 12.18 -16.31 7.98
C SER A 36 13.60 -15.77 8.09
N VAL A 37 13.79 -14.67 8.81
CA VAL A 37 15.12 -14.04 8.95
C VAL A 37 15.63 -14.10 10.38
N SER A 38 16.94 -14.21 10.52
CA SER A 38 17.67 -14.18 11.79
C SER A 38 18.33 -12.82 12.02
N ASN A 39 18.69 -12.56 13.28
CA ASN A 39 19.45 -11.37 13.71
C ASN A 39 18.83 -10.03 13.26
N PHE A 40 17.50 -9.97 13.26
CA PHE A 40 16.81 -8.71 12.98
C PHE A 40 17.14 -7.67 14.05
N VAL A 41 17.52 -6.48 13.62
CA VAL A 41 17.82 -5.34 14.49
C VAL A 41 17.21 -4.06 13.92
N THR A 42 16.60 -3.27 14.79
CA THR A 42 16.18 -1.89 14.51
C THR A 42 16.37 -1.02 15.77
N PRO A 43 17.17 0.07 15.70
CA PRO A 43 18.03 0.44 14.58
C PRO A 43 19.33 -0.39 14.53
N PRO A 44 19.92 -0.64 13.35
CA PRO A 44 21.29 -1.14 13.24
C PRO A 44 22.30 -0.16 13.88
N PRO A 45 23.49 -0.63 14.33
CA PRO A 45 24.53 0.25 14.87
C PRO A 45 24.86 1.41 13.91
N GLY A 46 24.88 2.63 14.43
CA GLY A 46 25.14 3.85 13.66
C GLY A 46 23.99 4.35 12.79
N GLN A 47 22.78 3.77 12.91
CA GLN A 47 21.57 4.20 12.19
C GLN A 47 20.47 4.63 13.17
N ASP A 48 19.41 5.26 12.64
CA ASP A 48 18.21 5.59 13.41
C ASP A 48 17.05 4.59 13.20
N LYS A 49 15.96 4.76 13.95
CA LYS A 49 14.79 3.83 14.00
C LYS A 49 14.00 3.72 12.68
N ARG A 50 14.36 4.47 11.65
CA ARG A 50 13.84 4.30 10.27
C ARG A 50 14.60 3.23 9.50
N SER A 51 15.71 2.73 10.04
CA SER A 51 16.51 1.68 9.44
C SER A 51 16.31 0.34 10.17
N CYS A 52 16.48 -0.76 9.42
CA CYS A 52 16.51 -2.10 9.96
C CYS A 52 17.44 -3.01 9.15
N LYS A 53 17.92 -4.08 9.78
CA LYS A 53 18.80 -5.06 9.15
C LYS A 53 18.53 -6.45 9.71
N SER A 54 18.77 -7.47 8.90
CA SER A 54 18.87 -8.87 9.28
C SER A 54 20.07 -9.53 8.56
N ASP A 55 20.21 -10.85 8.66
CA ASP A 55 21.21 -11.58 7.87
C ASP A 55 20.89 -11.59 6.37
N THR A 56 19.61 -11.45 5.98
CA THR A 56 19.18 -11.57 4.57
C THR A 56 18.93 -10.23 3.90
N PHE A 57 18.65 -9.17 4.66
CA PHE A 57 18.37 -7.85 4.08
C PHE A 57 18.89 -6.69 4.95
N SER A 58 19.04 -5.54 4.31
CA SER A 58 19.34 -4.27 4.95
C SER A 58 18.47 -3.17 4.32
N ILE A 59 17.74 -2.42 5.15
CA ILE A 59 16.97 -1.24 4.76
C ILE A 59 17.54 -0.06 5.55
N VAL A 60 18.25 0.83 4.86
CA VAL A 60 18.94 1.97 5.47
C VAL A 60 18.33 3.26 4.99
N TYR A 61 17.80 4.02 5.93
CA TYR A 61 17.32 5.38 5.69
C TYR A 61 18.50 6.36 5.64
N ARG A 62 18.51 7.23 4.64
CA ARG A 62 19.51 8.28 4.45
C ARG A 62 18.81 9.64 4.51
N PRO A 63 19.02 10.43 5.59
CA PRO A 63 18.36 11.73 5.80
C PRO A 63 18.92 12.86 4.93
N SER A 64 20.05 12.64 4.25
CA SER A 64 20.71 13.62 3.42
C SER A 64 21.23 12.98 2.14
N SER A 65 21.15 13.74 1.05
CA SER A 65 21.74 13.44 -0.24
C SER A 65 22.49 14.66 -0.74
N SER A 66 23.60 14.46 -1.46
CA SER A 66 24.29 15.53 -2.20
C SER A 66 23.60 15.86 -3.53
N ASP A 67 22.57 15.10 -3.89
CA ASP A 67 21.79 15.31 -5.10
C ASP A 67 20.82 16.49 -4.91
N PRO A 68 20.83 17.49 -5.83
CA PRO A 68 19.99 18.68 -5.70
C PRO A 68 18.48 18.37 -5.85
N ASP A 69 18.10 17.24 -6.45
CA ASP A 69 16.71 16.91 -6.78
C ASP A 69 16.01 16.09 -5.69
N HIS A 70 16.74 15.60 -4.68
CA HIS A 70 16.16 14.83 -3.58
C HIS A 70 16.87 15.00 -2.23
N SER A 71 16.10 14.94 -1.15
CA SER A 71 16.60 15.21 0.21
C SER A 71 16.86 13.95 1.02
N GLU A 72 16.13 12.87 0.71
CA GLU A 72 16.19 11.63 1.48
C GLU A 72 15.92 10.42 0.61
N ASN A 73 16.47 9.28 1.01
CA ASN A 73 16.25 8.00 0.35
C ASN A 73 16.30 6.82 1.32
N TYR A 74 15.83 5.67 0.85
CA TYR A 74 16.11 4.37 1.45
C TYR A 74 16.98 3.57 0.49
N THR A 75 18.07 2.99 1.01
CA THR A 75 18.82 1.94 0.32
C THR A 75 18.34 0.59 0.84
N VAL A 76 17.91 -0.27 -0.06
CA VAL A 76 17.43 -1.62 0.26
C VAL A 76 18.30 -2.62 -0.47
N THR A 77 18.93 -3.51 0.28
CA THR A 77 19.63 -4.68 -0.26
C THR A 77 19.06 -5.94 0.36
N ALA A 78 18.84 -6.98 -0.43
CA ALA A 78 18.39 -8.26 0.08
C ALA A 78 18.90 -9.44 -0.75
N LYS A 79 19.40 -10.46 -0.06
CA LYS A 79 19.55 -11.81 -0.60
C LYS A 79 18.21 -12.53 -0.40
N VAL A 80 17.39 -12.54 -1.45
CA VAL A 80 16.03 -13.09 -1.43
C VAL A 80 16.07 -14.61 -1.34
N SER A 81 16.95 -15.24 -2.13
CA SER A 81 17.25 -16.67 -2.15
C SER A 81 18.67 -16.88 -2.71
N ASP A 82 19.13 -18.12 -2.87
CA ASP A 82 20.46 -18.41 -3.43
C ASP A 82 20.60 -18.05 -4.92
N ASP A 83 19.46 -17.89 -5.59
CA ASP A 83 19.34 -17.55 -7.01
C ASP A 83 18.79 -16.14 -7.25
N ILE A 84 18.43 -15.37 -6.20
CA ILE A 84 17.85 -14.03 -6.35
C ILE A 84 18.41 -13.08 -5.29
N SER A 85 18.96 -11.96 -5.73
CA SER A 85 19.24 -10.81 -4.88
C SER A 85 18.72 -9.52 -5.49
N VAL A 86 18.36 -8.55 -4.64
CA VAL A 86 17.86 -7.25 -5.06
C VAL A 86 18.65 -6.14 -4.36
N SER A 87 18.96 -5.09 -5.13
CA SER A 87 19.45 -3.82 -4.61
C SER A 87 18.63 -2.70 -5.22
N LEU A 88 18.01 -1.86 -4.40
CA LEU A 88 17.24 -0.73 -4.87
C LEU A 88 17.41 0.50 -3.97
N ILE A 89 17.31 1.67 -4.58
CA ILE A 89 17.29 2.97 -3.92
C ILE A 89 15.91 3.56 -4.16
N VAL A 90 15.20 3.88 -3.08
CA VAL A 90 13.92 4.59 -3.12
C VAL A 90 14.15 6.02 -2.69
N THR A 91 14.03 6.94 -3.63
CA THR A 91 14.31 8.35 -3.44
C THR A 91 13.04 9.16 -3.37
N ARG A 92 12.92 10.07 -2.39
CA ARG A 92 11.84 11.06 -2.37
C ARG A 92 12.27 12.35 -3.06
N PRO A 93 11.64 12.76 -4.17
CA PRO A 93 11.94 14.05 -4.81
C PRO A 93 11.66 15.23 -3.87
N ASN A 94 12.48 16.28 -3.96
CA ASN A 94 12.36 17.47 -3.10
C ASN A 94 11.02 18.19 -3.25
N HIS A 95 10.50 18.25 -4.48
CA HIS A 95 9.21 18.87 -4.76
C HIS A 95 8.03 18.05 -4.22
N ALA A 96 8.18 16.74 -4.02
CA ALA A 96 7.07 15.85 -3.67
C ALA A 96 6.75 15.91 -2.17
N PRO A 97 5.54 16.37 -1.77
CA PRO A 97 5.13 16.41 -0.38
C PRO A 97 4.94 15.00 0.20
N SER A 98 5.31 14.79 1.46
CA SER A 98 4.92 13.60 2.22
C SER A 98 3.56 13.81 2.89
N VAL A 99 2.84 12.71 3.17
CA VAL A 99 1.48 12.77 3.70
C VAL A 99 1.33 11.95 4.98
N LYS A 100 0.68 12.56 5.98
CA LYS A 100 0.10 11.89 7.13
C LYS A 100 -1.15 12.63 7.57
N ILE A 101 -2.10 11.92 8.15
CA ILE A 101 -3.30 12.53 8.75
C ILE A 101 -3.02 12.87 10.20
N GLY A 102 -3.40 14.08 10.64
CA GLY A 102 -3.14 14.58 11.98
C GLY A 102 -1.76 15.22 12.17
N SER A 103 -1.64 16.01 13.23
CA SER A 103 -0.45 16.79 13.57
C SER A 103 0.56 16.00 14.42
N LEU A 104 1.69 16.65 14.75
CA LEU A 104 2.72 16.29 15.76
C LEU A 104 2.36 15.22 16.83
N PRO A 105 3.34 14.62 17.51
CA PRO A 105 4.00 13.35 17.14
C PRO A 105 3.06 12.17 16.79
N LYS A 106 1.76 12.29 17.04
CA LYS A 106 0.71 11.26 16.80
C LYS A 106 0.20 11.23 15.34
N GLY A 107 0.80 12.00 14.43
CA GLY A 107 0.39 12.02 13.03
C GLY A 107 0.55 10.66 12.34
N GLY A 108 -0.48 10.27 11.58
CA GLY A 108 -0.62 9.00 10.89
C GLY A 108 -1.29 7.90 11.71
N TYR A 109 -1.59 8.12 13.00
CA TYR A 109 -2.19 7.11 13.85
C TYR A 109 -3.71 7.04 13.68
N THR A 110 -4.23 5.82 13.68
CA THR A 110 -5.62 5.50 13.97
C THR A 110 -5.66 4.65 15.24
N TYR A 111 -6.38 5.09 16.26
CA TYR A 111 -6.44 4.42 17.56
C TYR A 111 -7.68 3.54 17.69
N PHE A 112 -7.56 2.48 18.49
CA PHE A 112 -8.63 1.58 18.87
C PHE A 112 -8.87 1.65 20.38
N GLY A 113 -10.11 1.41 20.80
CA GLY A 113 -10.53 1.45 22.20
C GLY A 113 -11.34 2.70 22.57
N THR A 114 -11.75 2.78 23.84
CA THR A 114 -12.61 3.86 24.35
C THR A 114 -11.84 5.02 24.97
N ASN A 115 -10.55 4.84 25.25
CA ASN A 115 -9.67 5.85 25.85
C ASN A 115 -8.52 6.19 24.89
N MET A 116 -8.47 7.43 24.40
CA MET A 116 -7.45 7.87 23.44
C MET A 116 -6.05 8.05 24.07
N ASP A 117 -5.97 8.22 25.39
CA ASP A 117 -4.70 8.33 26.12
C ASP A 117 -4.12 6.94 26.47
N ASN A 118 -4.98 5.92 26.54
CA ASN A 118 -4.60 4.53 26.75
C ASN A 118 -5.34 3.62 25.74
N ALA A 119 -4.99 3.78 24.47
CA ALA A 119 -5.62 3.03 23.38
C ALA A 119 -5.28 1.53 23.48
N ASP A 120 -6.28 0.68 23.22
CA ASP A 120 -6.12 -0.78 23.18
C ASP A 120 -5.17 -1.22 22.07
N GLY A 121 -5.07 -0.40 21.03
CA GLY A 121 -4.14 -0.57 19.94
C GLY A 121 -4.18 0.57 18.94
N TYR A 122 -3.38 0.45 17.90
CA TYR A 122 -3.28 1.46 16.85
C TYR A 122 -2.86 0.86 15.52
N VAL A 123 -3.14 1.59 14.44
CA VAL A 123 -2.44 1.46 13.17
C VAL A 123 -1.81 2.79 12.80
N VAL A 124 -0.71 2.76 12.04
CA VAL A 124 -0.05 3.95 11.51
C VAL A 124 0.00 3.86 10.00
N HIS A 125 -0.37 4.94 9.31
CA HIS A 125 -0.16 5.09 7.87
C HIS A 125 0.44 6.47 7.58
N ARG A 126 1.58 6.47 6.88
CA ARG A 126 2.25 7.67 6.36
C ARG A 126 2.78 7.36 4.98
N PHE A 127 2.75 8.34 4.09
CA PHE A 127 3.01 8.13 2.68
C PHE A 127 4.10 9.06 2.17
N TRP A 128 4.98 8.52 1.33
CA TRP A 128 5.60 9.29 0.24
C TRP A 128 4.81 8.96 -1.02
N PRO A 129 3.93 9.85 -1.48
CA PRO A 129 3.05 9.56 -2.61
C PRO A 129 3.81 9.39 -3.92
N GLN A 130 4.95 10.06 -4.04
CA GLN A 130 5.80 10.02 -5.21
C GLN A 130 7.24 9.69 -4.78
N THR A 131 7.79 8.63 -5.34
CA THR A 131 9.20 8.26 -5.22
C THR A 131 9.78 7.94 -6.58
N LYS A 132 11.09 8.17 -6.75
CA LYS A 132 11.87 7.58 -7.84
C LYS A 132 12.53 6.32 -7.30
N VAL A 133 12.55 5.25 -8.09
CA VAL A 133 13.22 4.01 -7.73
C VAL A 133 14.24 3.69 -8.81
N SER A 134 15.43 3.29 -8.40
CA SER A 134 16.45 2.71 -9.28
C SER A 134 17.10 1.52 -8.59
N GLY A 135 17.59 0.58 -9.38
CA GLY A 135 18.20 -0.61 -8.80
C GLY A 135 18.50 -1.68 -9.82
N HIS A 136 18.79 -2.86 -9.30
CA HIS A 136 18.95 -4.07 -10.08
C HIS A 136 18.48 -5.31 -9.31
N ILE A 137 18.06 -6.31 -10.08
CA ILE A 137 17.80 -7.67 -9.62
C ILE A 137 18.85 -8.57 -10.24
N THR A 138 19.49 -9.40 -9.44
CA THR A 138 20.41 -10.43 -9.92
C THR A 138 19.71 -11.78 -9.81
N PHE A 139 19.69 -12.52 -10.92
CA PHE A 139 19.18 -13.88 -11.03
C PHE A 139 20.34 -14.87 -11.24
N GLY A 140 20.23 -16.05 -10.65
CA GLY A 140 21.20 -17.14 -10.74
C GLY A 140 22.18 -17.19 -9.56
N SER A 141 22.76 -18.38 -9.34
CA SER A 141 23.70 -18.65 -8.23
C SER A 141 25.14 -18.36 -8.65
N ALA A 142 25.94 -17.78 -7.76
CA ALA A 142 27.39 -17.94 -7.84
C ALA A 142 27.72 -19.43 -7.62
N GLY A 143 27.94 -20.19 -8.70
CA GLY A 143 28.26 -21.62 -8.65
C GLY A 143 27.26 -22.59 -9.28
N GLY A 144 26.28 -22.11 -10.05
CA GLY A 144 25.43 -22.99 -10.88
C GLY A 144 26.24 -23.73 -11.95
N ALA A 145 25.75 -24.90 -12.38
CA ALA A 145 26.38 -25.74 -13.40
C ALA A 145 26.86 -24.91 -14.61
N ALA A 146 28.03 -25.26 -15.14
CA ALA A 146 28.66 -24.57 -16.27
C ALA A 146 27.65 -24.29 -17.40
N GLY A 147 27.18 -23.05 -17.51
CA GLY A 147 26.24 -22.62 -18.55
C GLY A 147 25.11 -21.67 -18.15
N SER A 148 24.70 -21.58 -16.87
CA SER A 148 23.72 -20.56 -16.46
C SER A 148 24.43 -19.27 -16.03
N ALA A 149 24.76 -18.40 -16.98
CA ALA A 149 25.29 -17.08 -16.67
C ALA A 149 24.29 -16.32 -15.77
N GLY A 150 24.75 -15.85 -14.60
CA GLY A 150 23.93 -14.97 -13.77
C GLY A 150 23.47 -13.75 -14.58
N ARG A 151 22.20 -13.39 -14.46
CA ARG A 151 21.59 -12.26 -15.19
C ARG A 151 21.38 -11.11 -14.22
N ILE A 152 21.80 -9.90 -14.60
CA ILE A 152 21.49 -8.68 -13.86
C ILE A 152 20.50 -7.87 -14.68
N GLU A 153 19.33 -7.59 -14.10
CA GLU A 153 18.32 -6.72 -14.67
C GLU A 153 18.31 -5.40 -13.93
N GLN A 154 18.69 -4.33 -14.62
CA GLN A 154 18.60 -2.97 -14.09
C GLN A 154 17.20 -2.42 -14.33
N PHE A 155 16.74 -1.59 -13.40
CA PHE A 155 15.46 -0.91 -13.54
C PHE A 155 15.52 0.51 -12.98
N THR A 156 14.73 1.37 -13.58
CA THR A 156 14.36 2.67 -13.04
C THR A 156 12.85 2.83 -13.16
N GLY A 157 12.26 3.64 -12.30
CA GLY A 157 10.83 3.87 -12.35
C GLY A 157 10.34 4.73 -11.21
N PHE A 158 9.03 4.69 -11.02
CA PHE A 158 8.33 5.46 -10.01
C PHE A 158 7.65 4.54 -9.02
N GLY A 159 7.44 5.06 -7.82
CA GLY A 159 6.82 4.32 -6.75
C GLY A 159 6.13 5.23 -5.77
N MET A 160 5.69 4.59 -4.70
CA MET A 160 5.23 5.22 -3.48
C MET A 160 5.85 4.45 -2.31
N LEU A 161 5.95 5.10 -1.15
CA LEU A 161 6.38 4.45 0.07
C LEU A 161 5.28 4.58 1.12
N VAL A 162 4.88 3.46 1.71
CA VAL A 162 4.00 3.44 2.89
C VAL A 162 4.84 3.07 4.10
N HIS A 163 4.87 3.95 5.09
CA HIS A 163 5.26 3.57 6.44
C HIS A 163 3.98 3.12 7.17
N ALA A 164 3.80 1.80 7.24
CA ALA A 164 2.67 1.16 7.89
C ALA A 164 3.12 0.45 9.18
N ILE A 165 2.37 0.64 10.27
CA ILE A 165 2.57 -0.13 11.52
C ILE A 165 1.21 -0.65 11.97
N GLN A 166 1.15 -1.92 12.35
CA GLN A 166 0.00 -2.50 13.02
C GLN A 166 0.40 -2.81 14.46
N GLY A 167 -0.17 -2.07 15.41
CA GLY A 167 0.07 -2.23 16.86
C GLY A 167 -0.71 -3.40 17.48
N MET A 168 -1.47 -4.14 16.68
CA MET A 168 -2.26 -5.31 17.06
C MET A 168 -2.14 -6.40 15.99
N ARG A 169 -2.59 -7.61 16.31
CA ARG A 169 -2.70 -8.68 15.32
C ARG A 169 -3.65 -8.26 14.19
N PRO A 170 -3.34 -8.51 12.91
CA PRO A 170 -4.15 -8.05 11.78
C PRO A 170 -5.64 -8.46 11.88
N ASN A 171 -5.90 -9.69 12.31
CA ASN A 171 -7.25 -10.24 12.48
C ASN A 171 -8.05 -9.60 13.63
N LEU A 172 -7.41 -8.80 14.50
CA LEU A 172 -8.10 -8.00 15.52
C LEU A 172 -8.33 -6.55 15.08
N ILE A 173 -7.64 -6.11 14.03
CA ILE A 173 -7.74 -4.74 13.51
C ILE A 173 -8.92 -4.64 12.55
N ALA A 174 -8.95 -5.53 11.55
CA ALA A 174 -9.84 -5.39 10.43
C ALA A 174 -10.22 -6.73 9.83
N ARG A 175 -11.48 -6.81 9.38
CA ARG A 175 -11.99 -7.94 8.60
C ARG A 175 -11.70 -7.82 7.12
N ARG A 176 -11.45 -6.60 6.66
CA ARG A 176 -11.28 -6.30 5.24
C ARG A 176 -10.42 -5.07 5.02
N TRP A 177 -9.62 -5.08 3.96
CA TRP A 177 -8.86 -3.92 3.47
C TRP A 177 -9.13 -3.66 1.99
N ASN A 178 -9.08 -2.40 1.59
CA ASN A 178 -8.93 -1.98 0.21
C ASN A 178 -7.68 -1.10 0.11
N PHE A 179 -6.78 -1.42 -0.81
CA PHE A 179 -5.63 -0.59 -1.13
C PHE A 179 -5.73 -0.15 -2.59
N CYS A 180 -5.41 1.11 -2.87
CA CYS A 180 -5.24 1.60 -4.23
C CYS A 180 -3.98 2.45 -4.31
N TRP A 181 -3.19 2.24 -5.35
CA TRP A 181 -2.15 3.14 -5.80
C TRP A 181 -2.28 3.35 -7.30
N PHE A 182 -2.70 4.54 -7.69
CA PHE A 182 -2.66 5.01 -9.07
C PHE A 182 -1.43 5.90 -9.27
N THR A 183 -0.78 5.76 -10.43
CA THR A 183 0.31 6.64 -10.85
C THR A 183 0.19 6.97 -12.34
N GLY A 184 0.38 8.24 -12.69
CA GLY A 184 0.29 8.75 -14.06
C GLY A 184 0.98 10.10 -14.22
N HIS A 185 0.67 10.78 -15.33
CA HIS A 185 1.21 12.09 -15.67
C HIS A 185 0.11 13.00 -16.20
N ILE A 186 0.15 14.27 -15.81
CA ILE A 186 -0.65 15.29 -16.49
C ILE A 186 -0.23 15.30 -17.98
N PRO A 187 -1.16 15.13 -18.92
CA PRO A 187 -0.89 15.23 -20.36
C PRO A 187 -0.12 16.52 -20.68
N ASP A 188 0.88 16.41 -21.56
CA ASP A 188 1.73 17.53 -22.00
C ASP A 188 2.47 18.27 -20.85
N SER A 189 2.70 17.58 -19.73
CA SER A 189 3.42 18.10 -18.56
C SER A 189 4.39 17.08 -17.97
N ASP A 190 5.39 17.58 -17.25
CA ASP A 190 6.28 16.78 -16.40
C ASP A 190 5.67 16.43 -15.02
N LYS A 191 4.51 17.00 -14.68
CA LYS A 191 3.84 16.79 -13.39
C LYS A 191 3.32 15.37 -13.27
N ARG A 192 3.82 14.68 -12.25
CA ARG A 192 3.32 13.36 -11.85
C ARG A 192 2.04 13.47 -11.06
N VAL A 193 1.18 12.47 -11.27
CA VAL A 193 -0.04 12.27 -10.49
C VAL A 193 0.10 10.96 -9.73
N SER A 194 -0.20 10.98 -8.43
CA SER A 194 -0.27 9.80 -7.58
C SER A 194 -1.50 9.88 -6.69
N ALA A 195 -2.36 8.86 -6.75
CA ALA A 195 -3.51 8.73 -5.86
C ALA A 195 -3.39 7.45 -5.04
N ILE A 196 -3.49 7.57 -3.73
CA ILE A 196 -3.28 6.48 -2.78
C ILE A 196 -4.48 6.36 -1.86
N MET A 197 -4.89 5.13 -1.58
CA MET A 197 -5.92 4.81 -0.60
C MET A 197 -5.51 3.61 0.24
N MET A 198 -5.79 3.70 1.54
CA MET A 198 -5.68 2.62 2.50
C MET A 198 -6.96 2.61 3.35
N GLU A 199 -7.94 1.84 2.92
CA GLU A 199 -9.22 1.67 3.61
C GLU A 199 -9.25 0.34 4.34
N PHE A 200 -9.75 0.34 5.57
CA PHE A 200 -10.06 -0.91 6.27
C PHE A 200 -11.42 -0.85 6.93
N THR A 201 -12.05 -2.02 7.00
CA THR A 201 -13.25 -2.23 7.80
C THR A 201 -12.84 -2.95 9.07
N THR A 202 -13.10 -2.36 10.22
CA THR A 202 -12.78 -2.98 11.51
C THR A 202 -13.50 -4.31 11.69
N THR A 203 -13.01 -5.13 12.62
CA THR A 203 -13.83 -6.22 13.16
C THR A 203 -15.06 -5.66 13.91
N GLU A 204 -16.03 -6.53 14.20
CA GLU A 204 -17.27 -6.16 14.89
C GLU A 204 -17.07 -5.79 16.37
N SER A 205 -15.89 -6.07 16.93
CA SER A 205 -15.53 -5.69 18.30
C SER A 205 -15.27 -4.19 18.45
N HIS A 206 -15.13 -3.45 17.35
CA HIS A 206 -14.75 -2.04 17.38
C HIS A 206 -15.87 -1.12 16.90
N GLY A 207 -16.00 0.01 17.60
CA GLY A 207 -16.85 1.12 17.21
C GLY A 207 -18.35 0.87 17.37
N ARG A 208 -19.14 1.68 16.67
CA ARG A 208 -20.60 1.67 16.73
C ARG A 208 -21.17 0.50 15.92
N LYS A 209 -22.39 0.10 16.25
CA LYS A 209 -23.11 -1.01 15.60
C LYS A 209 -24.48 -0.56 15.11
N LYS A 210 -24.97 -1.20 14.05
CA LYS A 210 -26.36 -1.06 13.58
C LYS A 210 -27.02 -2.43 13.58
N GLY A 211 -28.09 -2.59 14.38
CA GLY A 211 -28.80 -3.88 14.46
C GLY A 211 -27.93 -5.05 14.96
N GLY A 212 -26.90 -4.77 15.76
CA GLY A 212 -25.94 -5.77 16.25
C GLY A 212 -24.71 -5.98 15.36
N GLU A 213 -24.75 -5.52 14.10
CA GLU A 213 -23.62 -5.61 13.17
C GLU A 213 -22.66 -4.43 13.33
N GLY A 214 -21.35 -4.73 13.45
CA GLY A 214 -20.28 -3.74 13.51
C GLY A 214 -19.54 -3.56 12.17
N GLY A 215 -18.31 -3.06 12.25
CA GLY A 215 -17.45 -2.86 11.08
C GLY A 215 -17.42 -1.42 10.63
N VAL A 216 -16.71 -0.60 11.40
CA VAL A 216 -16.44 0.80 11.04
C VAL A 216 -15.49 0.80 9.84
N VAL A 217 -15.83 1.57 8.81
CA VAL A 217 -14.89 1.80 7.70
C VAL A 217 -14.05 3.01 8.05
N VAL A 218 -12.73 2.83 8.04
CA VAL A 218 -11.75 3.91 8.23
C VAL A 218 -10.89 3.97 6.97
N ASN A 219 -10.76 5.17 6.42
CA ASN A 219 -9.98 5.39 5.21
C ASN A 219 -8.98 6.53 5.42
N VAL A 220 -7.75 6.31 4.95
CA VAL A 220 -6.72 7.32 4.82
C VAL A 220 -6.11 7.23 3.42
N GLY A 221 -5.90 8.37 2.78
CA GLY A 221 -5.39 8.42 1.42
C GLY A 221 -4.92 9.80 1.02
N CYS A 222 -4.53 9.97 -0.24
CA CYS A 222 -4.19 11.28 -0.78
C CYS A 222 -4.20 11.29 -2.31
N VAL A 223 -4.34 12.48 -2.87
CA VAL A 223 -4.07 12.79 -4.28
C VAL A 223 -2.93 13.80 -4.33
N SER A 224 -1.87 13.49 -5.07
CA SER A 224 -0.71 14.35 -5.27
C SER A 224 -0.53 14.64 -6.75
N VAL A 225 -0.27 15.92 -7.06
CA VAL A 225 0.00 16.40 -8.43
C VAL A 225 1.22 17.31 -8.35
N GLY A 226 2.36 16.86 -8.88
CA GLY A 226 3.64 17.56 -8.74
C GLY A 226 3.95 17.89 -7.28
N GLU A 227 4.09 19.18 -6.98
CA GLU A 227 4.37 19.73 -5.65
C GLU A 227 3.15 19.92 -4.74
N ARG A 228 1.93 19.61 -5.22
CA ARG A 228 0.69 19.78 -4.46
C ARG A 228 0.14 18.45 -3.99
N VAL A 229 -0.54 18.48 -2.83
CA VAL A 229 -1.19 17.28 -2.28
C VAL A 229 -2.48 17.61 -1.54
N ALA A 230 -3.50 16.79 -1.72
CA ALA A 230 -4.70 16.76 -0.90
C ALA A 230 -4.71 15.45 -0.10
N ALA A 231 -4.55 15.53 1.21
CA ALA A 231 -4.64 14.38 2.11
C ALA A 231 -6.12 14.14 2.47
N THR A 232 -6.58 12.89 2.41
CA THR A 232 -7.99 12.53 2.66
C THR A 232 -8.09 11.56 3.82
N ALA A 233 -9.12 11.72 4.65
CA ALA A 233 -9.47 10.75 5.67
C ALA A 233 -10.99 10.76 5.89
N GLU A 234 -11.59 9.59 5.97
CA GLU A 234 -13.03 9.45 6.17
C GLU A 234 -13.32 8.27 7.11
N THR A 235 -14.35 8.42 7.94
CA THR A 235 -14.90 7.33 8.76
C THR A 235 -16.37 7.16 8.43
N LYS A 236 -16.78 5.94 8.07
CA LYS A 236 -18.19 5.57 7.90
C LYS A 236 -18.60 4.67 9.05
N TRP A 237 -19.51 5.15 9.88
CA TRP A 237 -20.13 4.36 10.94
C TRP A 237 -21.22 3.43 10.38
N PRO A 238 -21.40 2.22 10.93
CA PRO A 238 -22.44 1.30 10.47
C PRO A 238 -23.87 1.86 10.60
N ASP A 239 -24.11 2.71 11.60
CA ASP A 239 -25.39 3.33 11.95
C ASP A 239 -25.64 4.67 11.27
N ALA A 240 -24.71 5.16 10.44
CA ALA A 240 -24.83 6.46 9.77
C ALA A 240 -24.82 6.31 8.24
N PRO A 241 -25.65 7.09 7.52
CA PRO A 241 -25.54 7.17 6.06
C PRO A 241 -24.23 7.85 5.67
N ARG A 242 -23.70 7.49 4.49
CA ARG A 242 -22.54 8.19 3.91
C ARG A 242 -23.03 9.50 3.31
N ILE A 243 -22.44 10.62 3.69
CA ILE A 243 -22.82 11.94 3.17
C ILE A 243 -22.25 12.08 1.76
N GLN A 244 -23.09 12.13 0.72
CA GLN A 244 -22.62 12.12 -0.66
C GLN A 244 -21.68 13.30 -0.96
N ASN A 245 -22.11 14.53 -0.63
CA ASN A 245 -21.38 15.77 -0.89
C ASN A 245 -20.60 16.24 0.36
N ALA A 246 -19.85 15.33 0.97
CA ALA A 246 -19.02 15.67 2.13
C ALA A 246 -17.86 16.61 1.73
N PRO A 247 -17.41 17.51 2.62
CA PRO A 247 -16.26 18.37 2.35
C PRO A 247 -14.97 17.56 2.09
N VAL A 248 -14.86 16.39 2.72
CA VAL A 248 -13.77 15.41 2.54
C VAL A 248 -14.36 14.08 2.08
N ILE A 249 -13.77 13.47 1.06
CA ILE A 249 -14.16 12.15 0.51
C ILE A 249 -12.90 11.26 0.49
N SER A 250 -13.02 10.04 1.01
CA SER A 250 -12.00 8.99 0.93
C SER A 250 -12.69 7.64 0.93
N ARG A 251 -12.94 7.06 -0.25
CA ARG A 251 -13.90 5.96 -0.43
C ARG A 251 -13.43 4.93 -1.42
N ALA A 252 -13.46 3.65 -1.03
CA ALA A 252 -13.51 2.54 -1.97
C ALA A 252 -14.93 1.95 -2.00
N THR A 253 -15.43 1.64 -3.19
CA THR A 253 -16.74 1.02 -3.40
C THR A 253 -16.57 -0.21 -4.29
N HIS A 254 -16.99 -1.38 -3.79
CA HIS A 254 -17.07 -2.59 -4.59
C HIS A 254 -18.42 -2.63 -5.30
N LEU A 255 -18.40 -2.86 -6.60
CA LEU A 255 -19.56 -2.89 -7.47
C LEU A 255 -19.67 -4.26 -8.15
N GLU A 256 -20.91 -4.67 -8.43
CA GLU A 256 -21.23 -5.87 -9.21
C GLU A 256 -20.52 -7.13 -8.67
N THR A 257 -20.56 -7.34 -7.35
CA THR A 257 -19.81 -8.42 -6.71
C THR A 257 -20.35 -9.82 -7.07
N VAL A 258 -19.44 -10.78 -7.28
CA VAL A 258 -19.73 -12.18 -7.59
C VAL A 258 -19.07 -13.09 -6.55
N LEU A 259 -19.77 -14.17 -6.16
CA LEU A 259 -19.20 -15.17 -5.27
C LEU A 259 -18.07 -15.93 -5.98
N ASP A 260 -16.85 -15.76 -5.48
CA ASP A 260 -15.70 -16.56 -5.87
C ASP A 260 -15.72 -17.88 -5.12
N LYS A 261 -15.98 -18.98 -5.85
CA LYS A 261 -16.07 -20.32 -5.24
C LYS A 261 -14.72 -20.82 -4.70
N ASP A 262 -13.60 -20.29 -5.21
CA ASP A 262 -12.27 -20.72 -4.79
C ASP A 262 -11.96 -20.23 -3.36
N THR A 263 -12.37 -18.98 -3.08
CA THR A 263 -12.04 -18.29 -1.82
C THR A 263 -13.21 -18.24 -0.85
N GLY A 264 -14.45 -18.34 -1.36
CA GLY A 264 -15.69 -18.12 -0.61
C GLY A 264 -16.08 -16.65 -0.44
N TYR A 265 -15.36 -15.70 -1.05
CA TYR A 265 -15.62 -14.26 -0.92
C TYR A 265 -16.36 -13.66 -2.10
N MET A 266 -17.06 -12.55 -1.84
CA MET A 266 -17.70 -11.74 -2.89
C MET A 266 -16.66 -10.85 -3.57
N GLN A 267 -16.07 -11.32 -4.67
CA GLN A 267 -15.12 -10.54 -5.46
C GLN A 267 -15.86 -9.42 -6.22
N PRO A 268 -15.39 -8.17 -6.19
CA PRO A 268 -15.94 -7.12 -7.06
C PRO A 268 -15.64 -7.42 -8.54
N GLN A 269 -16.56 -7.06 -9.43
CA GLN A 269 -16.25 -6.96 -10.86
C GLN A 269 -15.78 -5.56 -11.24
N LYS A 270 -16.20 -4.54 -10.49
CA LYS A 270 -15.67 -3.18 -10.61
C LYS A 270 -15.36 -2.60 -9.23
N ILE A 271 -14.35 -1.74 -9.18
CA ILE A 271 -13.98 -1.02 -7.96
C ILE A 271 -13.87 0.46 -8.28
N GLU A 272 -14.63 1.27 -7.54
CA GLU A 272 -14.58 2.72 -7.61
C GLU A 272 -13.79 3.27 -6.42
N PHE A 273 -12.92 4.24 -6.69
CA PHE A 273 -12.19 4.99 -5.69
C PHE A 273 -12.42 6.49 -5.87
N SER A 274 -12.77 7.17 -4.78
CA SER A 274 -13.00 8.62 -4.78
C SER A 274 -12.21 9.31 -3.68
N TRP A 275 -11.63 10.45 -4.02
CA TRP A 275 -10.87 11.33 -3.14
C TRP A 275 -11.36 12.77 -3.28
N GLN A 276 -11.48 13.48 -2.16
CA GLN A 276 -11.67 14.93 -2.18
C GLN A 276 -11.15 15.54 -0.89
N ASN A 277 -10.32 16.58 -1.00
CA ASN A 277 -10.05 17.49 0.11
C ASN A 277 -9.39 18.79 -0.40
N VAL A 278 -9.23 19.76 0.49
CA VAL A 278 -8.40 20.94 0.26
C VAL A 278 -6.95 20.57 -0.02
N ILE A 279 -6.28 21.39 -0.82
CA ILE A 279 -4.86 21.23 -1.11
C ILE A 279 -4.07 21.72 0.11
N ALA A 280 -3.11 20.93 0.60
CA ALA A 280 -2.36 21.25 1.81
C ALA A 280 -1.55 22.56 1.67
N GLN A 281 -1.03 22.81 0.48
CA GLN A 281 -0.28 24.01 0.11
C GLN A 281 -1.18 25.20 -0.24
N ASP A 282 -2.48 24.98 -0.44
CA ASP A 282 -3.46 25.98 -0.88
C ASP A 282 -4.85 25.59 -0.36
N LYS A 283 -5.18 26.09 0.82
CA LYS A 283 -6.37 25.66 1.56
C LYS A 283 -7.68 26.23 1.01
N GLU A 284 -7.61 27.16 0.06
CA GLU A 284 -8.79 27.75 -0.59
C GLU A 284 -9.32 26.85 -1.71
N HIS A 285 -8.44 26.07 -2.32
CA HIS A 285 -8.78 25.16 -3.41
C HIS A 285 -8.74 23.69 -3.00
N LYS A 286 -9.37 22.84 -3.80
CA LYS A 286 -9.49 21.41 -3.56
C LYS A 286 -8.96 20.62 -4.74
N PHE A 287 -8.52 19.40 -4.45
CA PHE A 287 -8.53 18.34 -5.44
C PHE A 287 -9.73 17.44 -5.21
N LYS A 288 -10.34 16.98 -6.30
CA LYS A 288 -11.28 15.87 -6.34
C LYS A 288 -10.78 14.90 -7.40
N ALA A 289 -10.77 13.61 -7.10
CA ALA A 289 -10.38 12.59 -8.06
C ALA A 289 -11.27 11.37 -7.96
N ASP A 290 -11.62 10.78 -9.10
CA ASP A 290 -12.42 9.57 -9.21
C ASP A 290 -11.74 8.57 -10.15
N LEU A 291 -11.67 7.30 -9.74
CA LEU A 291 -11.09 6.20 -10.48
C LEU A 291 -12.07 5.03 -10.49
N LEU A 292 -12.52 4.61 -11.67
CA LEU A 292 -13.32 3.40 -11.84
C LEU A 292 -12.49 2.33 -12.55
N LEU A 293 -12.30 1.18 -11.91
CA LEU A 293 -11.61 0.04 -12.47
C LEU A 293 -12.59 -1.08 -12.75
N ASP A 294 -12.54 -1.63 -13.96
CA ASP A 294 -13.23 -2.89 -14.31
C ASP A 294 -12.24 -4.04 -14.16
N VAL A 295 -12.33 -4.76 -13.04
CA VAL A 295 -11.43 -5.88 -12.70
C VAL A 295 -11.91 -7.24 -13.20
N GLY A 296 -13.15 -7.31 -13.68
CA GLY A 296 -13.79 -8.52 -14.17
C GLY A 296 -13.79 -9.69 -13.17
N PHE A 297 -14.14 -10.88 -13.66
CA PHE A 297 -14.16 -12.12 -12.88
C PHE A 297 -13.87 -13.34 -13.76
N GLY A 298 -13.25 -14.37 -13.21
CA GLY A 298 -12.92 -15.62 -13.92
C GLY A 298 -12.08 -15.37 -15.19
N GLU A 299 -12.48 -16.00 -16.30
CA GLU A 299 -11.84 -15.84 -17.61
C GLU A 299 -11.87 -14.41 -18.16
N HIS A 300 -12.76 -13.56 -17.64
CA HIS A 300 -12.86 -12.15 -18.02
C HIS A 300 -12.13 -11.22 -17.05
N SER A 301 -11.33 -11.75 -16.12
CA SER A 301 -10.60 -10.91 -15.18
C SER A 301 -9.56 -10.04 -15.87
N LYS A 302 -9.51 -8.77 -15.50
CA LYS A 302 -8.64 -7.75 -16.09
C LYS A 302 -7.59 -7.31 -15.09
N GLY A 303 -6.34 -7.62 -15.42
CA GLY A 303 -5.19 -7.22 -14.62
C GLY A 303 -5.03 -7.99 -13.30
N LEU A 304 -5.73 -9.10 -13.09
CA LEU A 304 -5.51 -9.95 -11.91
C LEU A 304 -4.09 -10.50 -11.94
N ILE A 305 -3.33 -10.20 -10.89
CA ILE A 305 -1.98 -10.72 -10.69
C ILE A 305 -2.08 -12.06 -9.96
N GLU A 306 -2.79 -12.08 -8.82
CA GLU A 306 -2.87 -13.25 -7.96
C GLU A 306 -4.05 -13.16 -6.99
N LYS A 307 -4.57 -14.32 -6.59
CA LYS A 307 -5.40 -14.51 -5.39
C LYS A 307 -4.50 -15.13 -4.32
N VAL A 308 -3.97 -14.32 -3.42
CA VAL A 308 -3.03 -14.79 -2.39
C VAL A 308 -3.80 -15.48 -1.26
N ASP A 309 -3.56 -16.76 -1.06
CA ASP A 309 -3.99 -17.49 0.14
C ASP A 309 -3.02 -17.17 1.29
N VAL A 310 -3.41 -16.26 2.18
CA VAL A 310 -2.51 -15.79 3.25
C VAL A 310 -2.11 -16.94 4.18
N LEU A 311 -2.97 -17.96 4.35
CA LEU A 311 -2.64 -19.13 5.15
C LEU A 311 -1.64 -20.05 4.47
N ALA A 312 -1.66 -20.14 3.14
CA ALA A 312 -0.63 -20.84 2.39
C ALA A 312 0.75 -20.17 2.61
N GLU A 313 0.77 -18.83 2.65
CA GLU A 313 1.99 -18.02 2.67
C GLU A 313 2.65 -17.83 4.04
N ILE A 314 1.93 -18.05 5.15
CA ILE A 314 2.53 -17.97 6.49
C ILE A 314 3.21 -19.28 6.90
N PRO A 315 4.35 -19.23 7.62
CA PRO A 315 4.98 -20.41 8.21
C PRO A 315 4.00 -21.24 9.06
N LYS A 316 4.11 -22.57 9.00
CA LYS A 316 3.19 -23.52 9.67
C LYS A 316 2.95 -23.22 11.16
N VAL A 317 3.96 -22.72 11.87
CA VAL A 317 3.88 -22.36 13.30
C VAL A 317 2.86 -21.24 13.59
N LEU A 318 2.58 -20.36 12.61
CA LEU A 318 1.62 -19.27 12.74
C LEU A 318 0.19 -19.65 12.30
N LYS A 319 0.00 -20.79 11.60
CA LYS A 319 -1.31 -21.23 11.09
C LYS A 319 -2.29 -21.63 12.21
N THR A 320 -1.80 -22.00 13.39
CA THR A 320 -2.63 -22.35 14.56
C THR A 320 -3.44 -21.17 15.10
N ILE A 321 -3.02 -19.92 14.83
CA ILE A 321 -3.69 -18.71 15.33
C ILE A 321 -4.96 -18.38 14.52
N VAL A 322 -5.08 -18.86 13.27
CA VAL A 322 -6.20 -18.52 12.36
C VAL A 322 -7.29 -19.58 12.35
N HIS A 323 -7.00 -20.83 12.73
CA HIS A 323 -8.01 -21.90 12.81
C HIS A 323 -9.14 -21.58 13.81
N ALA A 324 -8.95 -20.63 14.73
CA ALA A 324 -9.95 -20.28 15.74
C ALA A 324 -11.15 -19.46 15.18
N THR A 325 -11.08 -18.87 13.99
CA THR A 325 -12.18 -18.06 13.41
C THR A 325 -12.92 -18.74 12.26
N GLY A 326 -12.41 -19.86 11.73
CA GLY A 326 -12.99 -20.55 10.57
C GLY A 326 -12.84 -19.83 9.23
N THR A 327 -12.27 -18.62 9.23
CA THR A 327 -12.11 -17.78 8.04
C THR A 327 -10.82 -18.08 7.28
N LYS A 328 -10.88 -18.09 5.95
CA LYS A 328 -9.70 -18.23 5.08
C LYS A 328 -9.28 -16.86 4.55
N PRO A 329 -8.22 -16.23 5.08
CA PRO A 329 -7.80 -14.92 4.61
C PRO A 329 -7.25 -14.97 3.17
N TYR A 330 -7.82 -14.13 2.29
CA TYR A 330 -7.40 -14.00 0.90
C TYR A 330 -7.13 -12.54 0.53
N ILE A 331 -6.14 -12.32 -0.34
CA ILE A 331 -5.88 -11.01 -0.94
C ILE A 331 -5.99 -11.14 -2.46
N TYR A 332 -6.91 -10.38 -3.04
CA TYR A 332 -6.96 -10.19 -4.48
C TYR A 332 -6.06 -9.02 -4.86
N GLN A 333 -5.17 -9.22 -5.82
CA GLN A 333 -4.25 -8.19 -6.29
C GLN A 333 -4.43 -7.98 -7.79
N TRP A 334 -4.69 -6.73 -8.19
CA TRP A 334 -4.81 -6.34 -9.59
C TRP A 334 -3.80 -5.26 -9.93
N MET A 335 -3.33 -5.27 -11.18
CA MET A 335 -2.60 -4.18 -11.79
C MET A 335 -3.18 -3.91 -13.17
N GLN A 336 -3.79 -2.74 -13.32
CA GLN A 336 -4.40 -2.31 -14.57
C GLN A 336 -3.56 -1.22 -15.22
N PRO A 337 -2.95 -1.49 -16.39
CA PRO A 337 -2.43 -0.44 -17.24
C PRO A 337 -3.60 0.33 -17.86
N ASN A 338 -3.35 1.56 -18.27
CA ASN A 338 -4.30 2.44 -18.97
C ASN A 338 -5.57 2.74 -18.14
N ALA A 339 -5.43 2.75 -16.82
CA ALA A 339 -6.46 3.23 -15.91
C ALA A 339 -6.60 4.76 -16.09
N VAL A 340 -7.82 5.28 -16.04
CA VAL A 340 -8.10 6.71 -16.18
C VAL A 340 -8.55 7.27 -14.84
N LEU A 341 -7.78 8.21 -14.30
CA LEU A 341 -8.15 9.00 -13.14
C LEU A 341 -8.77 10.31 -13.61
N HIS A 342 -10.05 10.51 -13.33
CA HIS A 342 -10.73 11.79 -13.56
C HIS A 342 -10.35 12.75 -12.44
N LEU A 343 -9.62 13.82 -12.77
CA LEU A 343 -9.02 14.72 -11.80
C LEU A 343 -9.58 16.13 -11.96
N HIS A 344 -10.09 16.70 -10.86
CA HIS A 344 -10.55 18.08 -10.78
C HIS A 344 -9.67 18.89 -9.81
N GLY A 345 -9.39 20.14 -10.15
CA GLY A 345 -8.50 21.03 -9.42
C GLY A 345 -8.83 22.52 -9.60
N PRO A 346 -7.96 23.41 -9.09
CA PRO A 346 -8.11 24.85 -9.26
C PRO A 346 -8.14 25.24 -10.74
N GLU A 347 -8.87 26.32 -11.07
CA GLU A 347 -8.85 26.91 -12.41
C GLU A 347 -7.41 27.26 -12.81
N GLY A 348 -7.04 27.00 -14.07
CA GLY A 348 -5.68 27.28 -14.51
C GLY A 348 -4.66 26.20 -14.16
N PHE A 349 -4.98 25.24 -13.30
CA PHE A 349 -3.99 24.32 -12.75
C PHE A 349 -3.54 23.24 -13.74
N PHE A 350 -4.45 22.74 -14.60
CA PHE A 350 -4.17 21.75 -15.66
C PHE A 350 -4.18 22.43 -17.03
N HIS A 351 -3.16 23.22 -17.37
CA HIS A 351 -3.08 23.89 -18.67
C HIS A 351 -4.31 24.74 -19.05
N ARG A 352 -4.99 25.33 -18.05
CA ARG A 352 -6.22 26.17 -18.11
C ARG A 352 -7.54 25.46 -17.85
N ASP A 353 -7.57 24.14 -17.79
CA ASP A 353 -8.79 23.41 -17.44
C ASP A 353 -8.89 23.15 -15.93
N LYS A 354 -10.14 23.06 -15.44
CA LYS A 354 -10.46 22.64 -14.06
C LYS A 354 -10.46 21.13 -13.90
N GLU A 355 -10.57 20.40 -15.00
CA GLU A 355 -10.77 18.96 -15.05
C GLU A 355 -9.84 18.38 -16.10
N ILE A 356 -9.29 17.19 -15.83
CA ILE A 356 -8.44 16.48 -16.76
C ILE A 356 -8.52 14.98 -16.53
N ASP A 357 -8.45 14.22 -17.61
CA ASP A 357 -8.32 12.77 -17.56
C ASP A 357 -6.84 12.40 -17.59
N VAL A 358 -6.42 11.66 -16.57
CA VAL A 358 -5.03 11.22 -16.41
C VAL A 358 -4.98 9.73 -16.67
N GLU A 359 -4.37 9.34 -17.78
CA GLU A 359 -4.06 7.93 -18.03
C GLU A 359 -2.85 7.49 -17.20
N GLY A 360 -2.91 6.29 -16.63
CA GLY A 360 -1.87 5.76 -15.79
C GLY A 360 -2.01 4.29 -15.48
N THR A 361 -1.29 3.83 -14.47
CA THR A 361 -1.38 2.46 -13.95
C THR A 361 -1.97 2.48 -12.56
N ALA A 362 -2.94 1.59 -12.31
CA ALA A 362 -3.51 1.37 -10.98
C ALA A 362 -3.11 -0.01 -10.46
N TYR A 363 -2.51 -0.06 -9.28
CA TYR A 363 -2.37 -1.26 -8.48
C TYR A 363 -3.39 -1.24 -7.35
N VAL A 364 -4.15 -2.33 -7.21
CA VAL A 364 -5.26 -2.42 -6.26
C VAL A 364 -5.25 -3.74 -5.52
N GLU A 365 -5.55 -3.69 -4.23
CA GLU A 365 -5.80 -4.88 -3.43
C GLU A 365 -7.18 -4.84 -2.79
N ALA A 366 -7.84 -6.00 -2.74
CA ALA A 366 -8.97 -6.27 -1.87
C ALA A 366 -8.61 -7.45 -0.96
N SER A 367 -8.45 -7.18 0.34
CA SER A 367 -8.09 -8.20 1.32
C SER A 367 -9.29 -8.56 2.18
N TYR A 368 -9.48 -9.84 2.43
CA TYR A 368 -10.45 -10.39 3.36
C TYR A 368 -9.67 -11.18 4.42
N VAL A 369 -9.80 -10.81 5.69
CA VAL A 369 -8.84 -11.22 6.73
C VAL A 369 -9.47 -11.85 7.97
N SER A 370 -10.79 -11.74 8.15
CA SER A 370 -11.51 -12.36 9.27
C SER A 370 -12.94 -12.67 8.94
#